data_AF-A0A816GHC4-F1
#
_entry.id   AF-A0A816GHC4-F1
#
_cell.length_a   1.000
_cell.length_b   1.000
_cell.length_c   1.000
_cell.angle_alpha   90.00
_cell.angle_beta   90.00
_cell.angle_gamma   90.00
#
_symmetry.space_group_name_H-M   'P 1'
#
loop_
_entity.id
_entity.type
_entity.pdbx_description
1 polymer ?
#
loop_
_entity_poly.entity_id
_entity_poly.type
_entity_poly.pdbx_seq_one_letter_code
_entity_poly.pdbx_strand_id
1 'polypeptide(L)'
;MKRDDMKELLIFATKNSHFLFDGKVYDQIDGVSMGSPLAPLLAEIFLQEFERKNSSLLQELGIVYWKRYVDDTFVLLNSQFTTKHVCAELSKCHPSIQFTSEEEDPATRTLPFLDVLVRRKPGADFHTCVYRKPTFSGLMTKWSSFVPKRYKYSAISTIIYRAIQICSSKNSLHKEFDFIRGLCAKNGYPARFVNSIIKRQLNLQKSTAPPTPIETTTDTVVLRVPYFGAESQIYGKRVTAAAAKHYPFKKIRVVYDVTDRIGRGFKLKDSIADEFKSGVVYEATCTTCNQAYVGQTFHHLKTRIHEYILDLKKFLPQTTTVKPSRKSKQRKKKNQQETKTTIKYTGPITRSKTGKLPPVVVKLNSVDLDNLLDLTKLKEKKENIRVPKSSITKHYIATNHIITEDNFKILHNEQLKYRLKIKESLLIITRAPQLNGTERSMPLYIYPNGIKNNEQM
;
A
#
# COMPACT_ATOMS: atom_id res chain seq x y z
N MET A 1 1.93 -13.16 23.80
CA MET A 1 1.64 -14.04 22.65
C MET A 1 2.67 -15.15 22.66
N LYS A 2 2.24 -16.42 22.62
CA LYS A 2 3.15 -17.57 22.71
C LYS A 2 3.82 -17.83 21.35
N ARG A 3 4.89 -18.63 21.35
CA ARG A 3 5.61 -18.99 20.12
C ARG A 3 4.71 -19.68 19.11
N ASP A 4 3.81 -20.55 19.57
CA ASP A 4 2.91 -21.29 18.70
C ASP A 4 1.88 -20.36 18.04
N ASP A 5 1.27 -19.44 18.81
CA ASP A 5 0.39 -18.41 18.28
C ASP A 5 1.09 -17.59 17.17
N MET A 6 2.36 -17.20 17.41
CA MET A 6 3.16 -16.48 16.41
C MET A 6 3.42 -17.29 15.15
N LYS A 7 3.66 -18.59 15.30
CA LYS A 7 3.89 -19.50 14.16
C LYS A 7 2.62 -19.65 13.33
N GLU A 8 1.47 -19.80 13.97
CA GLU A 8 0.18 -19.85 13.27
C GLU A 8 -0.11 -18.56 12.52
N LEU A 9 0.07 -17.40 13.16
CA LEU A 9 -0.10 -16.10 12.53
C LEU A 9 0.86 -15.91 11.34
N LEU A 10 2.10 -16.35 11.46
CA LEU A 10 3.08 -16.28 10.37
C LEU A 10 2.68 -17.18 9.19
N ILE A 11 2.23 -18.41 9.46
CA ILE A 11 1.72 -19.32 8.43
C ILE A 11 0.53 -18.70 7.72
N PHE A 12 -0.43 -18.16 8.47
CA PHE A 12 -1.59 -17.49 7.91
C PHE A 12 -1.21 -16.29 7.02
N ALA A 13 -0.27 -15.46 7.48
CA ALA A 13 0.18 -14.28 6.75
C ALA A 13 1.01 -14.59 5.49
N THR A 14 1.57 -15.80 5.36
CA THR A 14 2.52 -16.16 4.29
C THR A 14 1.99 -17.19 3.31
N LYS A 15 1.21 -18.19 3.76
CA LYS A 15 0.74 -19.30 2.91
C LYS A 15 -0.67 -19.09 2.33
N ASN A 16 -1.47 -18.21 2.92
CA ASN A 16 -2.85 -17.96 2.48
C ASN A 16 -2.95 -16.58 1.81
N SER A 17 -2.00 -16.29 0.91
CA SER A 17 -1.98 -15.02 0.19
C SER A 17 -2.79 -15.13 -1.09
N HIS A 18 -3.80 -14.28 -1.21
CA HIS A 18 -4.69 -14.19 -2.38
C HIS A 18 -4.54 -12.83 -3.04
N PHE A 19 -4.57 -12.79 -4.37
CA PHE A 19 -4.59 -11.53 -5.11
C PHE A 19 -5.60 -11.57 -6.26
N LEU A 20 -6.10 -10.38 -6.62
CA LEU A 20 -7.02 -10.20 -7.74
C LEU A 20 -6.23 -9.69 -8.94
N PHE A 21 -6.42 -10.32 -10.10
CA PHE A 21 -5.87 -9.86 -11.38
C PHE A 21 -6.86 -10.17 -12.50
N ASP A 22 -7.20 -9.17 -13.32
CA ASP A 22 -8.15 -9.30 -14.43
C ASP A 22 -9.50 -9.94 -14.00
N GLY A 23 -10.01 -9.49 -12.84
CA GLY A 23 -11.26 -9.97 -12.26
C GLY A 23 -11.21 -11.40 -11.69
N LYS A 24 -10.06 -12.07 -11.72
CA LYS A 24 -9.88 -13.43 -11.20
C LYS A 24 -9.05 -13.43 -9.93
N VAL A 25 -9.44 -14.29 -8.98
CA VAL A 25 -8.71 -14.50 -7.72
C VAL A 25 -7.67 -15.60 -7.92
N TYR A 26 -6.45 -15.34 -7.48
CA TYR A 26 -5.32 -16.25 -7.56
C TYR A 26 -4.72 -16.47 -6.18
N ASP A 27 -4.31 -17.72 -5.95
CA ASP A 27 -3.55 -18.12 -4.77
C ASP A 27 -2.06 -18.04 -5.09
N GLN A 28 -1.29 -17.47 -4.18
CA GLN A 28 0.15 -17.61 -4.23
C GLN A 28 0.55 -18.97 -3.65
N ILE A 29 0.95 -19.87 -4.55
CA ILE A 29 1.32 -21.25 -4.20
C ILE A 29 2.80 -21.44 -3.93
N ASP A 30 3.66 -20.54 -4.44
CA ASP A 30 5.11 -20.62 -4.29
C ASP A 30 5.74 -19.25 -4.01
N GLY A 31 6.77 -19.27 -3.17
CA GLY A 31 7.46 -18.08 -2.67
C GLY A 31 6.60 -17.18 -1.77
N VAL A 32 7.15 -16.01 -1.47
CA VAL A 32 6.48 -14.94 -0.71
C VAL A 32 5.96 -13.85 -1.67
N SER A 33 4.84 -13.22 -1.35
CA SER A 33 4.24 -12.20 -2.25
C SER A 33 5.13 -10.99 -2.39
N MET A 34 5.43 -10.62 -3.63
CA MET A 34 6.01 -9.31 -3.90
C MET A 34 5.05 -8.22 -3.40
N GLY A 35 5.54 -7.33 -2.55
CA GLY A 35 4.73 -6.30 -1.90
C GLY A 35 4.15 -6.70 -0.54
N SER A 36 4.32 -7.95 -0.10
CA SER A 36 4.09 -8.31 1.30
C SER A 36 5.11 -7.61 2.19
N PRO A 37 4.69 -6.96 3.30
CA PRO A 37 5.62 -6.35 4.25
C PRO A 37 6.61 -7.35 4.88
N LEU A 38 6.25 -8.64 4.93
CA LEU A 38 7.07 -9.71 5.49
C LEU A 38 8.02 -10.32 4.47
N ALA A 39 7.75 -10.18 3.17
CA ALA A 39 8.52 -10.86 2.13
C ALA A 39 10.03 -10.54 2.16
N PRO A 40 10.48 -9.27 2.29
CA PRO A 40 11.90 -8.96 2.32
C PRO A 40 12.62 -9.62 3.51
N LEU A 41 11.98 -9.63 4.69
CA LEU A 41 12.55 -10.25 5.88
C LEU A 41 12.67 -11.77 5.73
N LEU A 42 11.64 -12.43 5.21
CA LEU A 42 11.64 -13.87 5.02
C LEU A 42 12.64 -14.31 3.95
N ALA A 43 12.74 -13.56 2.85
CA ALA A 43 13.75 -13.79 1.82
C ALA A 43 15.17 -13.64 2.39
N GLU A 44 15.41 -12.60 3.20
CA GLU A 44 16.71 -12.38 3.85
C GLU A 44 17.08 -13.54 4.79
N ILE A 45 16.16 -13.96 5.67
CA ILE A 45 16.38 -15.10 6.58
C ILE A 45 16.71 -16.37 5.79
N PHE A 46 15.96 -16.64 4.73
CA PHE A 46 16.16 -17.82 3.90
C PHE A 46 17.52 -17.81 3.20
N LEU A 47 17.92 -16.68 2.59
CA LEU A 47 19.20 -16.55 1.90
C LEU A 47 20.39 -16.58 2.87
N GLN A 48 20.27 -16.01 4.07
CA GLN A 48 21.30 -16.15 5.10
C GLN A 48 21.51 -17.60 5.53
N GLU A 49 20.41 -18.35 5.70
CA GLU A 49 20.49 -19.77 6.05
C GLU A 49 21.06 -20.60 4.88
N PHE A 50 20.72 -20.27 3.64
CA PHE A 50 21.33 -20.85 2.45
C PHE A 50 22.85 -20.62 2.42
N GLU A 51 23.30 -19.38 2.62
CA GLU A 51 24.72 -19.02 2.66
C GLU A 51 25.46 -19.75 3.79
N ARG A 52 24.85 -19.82 4.98
CA ARG A 52 25.42 -20.50 6.14
C ARG A 52 25.62 -22.00 5.87
N LYS A 53 24.59 -22.67 5.34
CA LYS A 53 24.63 -24.11 5.03
C LYS A 53 25.64 -24.47 3.95
N ASN A 54 25.82 -23.59 2.97
CA ASN A 54 26.71 -23.83 1.82
C ASN A 54 28.07 -23.14 1.97
N SER A 55 28.43 -22.66 3.16
CA SER A 55 29.65 -21.88 3.39
C SER A 55 30.94 -22.61 3.00
N SER A 56 31.05 -23.92 3.29
CA SER A 56 32.18 -24.75 2.85
C SER A 56 32.25 -24.86 1.33
N LEU A 57 31.11 -25.10 0.67
CA LEU A 57 31.04 -25.17 -0.79
C LEU A 57 31.47 -23.85 -1.43
N LEU A 58 31.07 -22.70 -0.87
CA LEU A 58 31.51 -21.40 -1.39
C LEU A 58 33.05 -21.30 -1.42
N GLN A 59 33.72 -21.77 -0.37
CA GLN A 59 35.20 -21.79 -0.31
C GLN A 59 35.80 -22.77 -1.31
N GLU A 60 35.23 -23.96 -1.43
CA GLU A 60 35.65 -24.99 -2.40
C GLU A 60 35.52 -24.51 -3.85
N LEU A 61 34.52 -23.66 -4.12
CA LEU A 61 34.29 -23.00 -5.42
C LEU A 61 35.20 -21.79 -5.66
N GLY A 62 36.21 -21.55 -4.81
CA GLY A 62 37.20 -20.49 -5.00
C GLY A 62 36.66 -19.08 -4.77
N ILE A 63 35.55 -18.93 -4.04
CA ILE A 63 34.98 -17.62 -3.68
C ILE A 63 35.79 -17.03 -2.53
N VAL A 64 36.50 -15.95 -2.81
CA VAL A 64 37.37 -15.25 -1.85
C VAL A 64 36.60 -14.17 -1.10
N TYR A 65 35.61 -13.56 -1.76
CA TYR A 65 34.78 -12.52 -1.19
C TYR A 65 33.35 -12.69 -1.65
N TRP A 66 32.41 -12.58 -0.71
CA TRP A 66 30.97 -12.67 -0.95
C TRP A 66 30.25 -11.59 -0.16
N LYS A 67 29.56 -10.69 -0.85
CA LYS A 67 28.63 -9.74 -0.23
C LYS A 67 27.33 -9.72 -0.97
N ARG A 68 26.23 -9.86 -0.24
CA ARG A 68 24.88 -9.85 -0.78
C ARG A 68 24.13 -8.59 -0.38
N TYR A 69 23.36 -8.05 -1.31
CA TYR A 69 22.34 -7.04 -1.07
C TYR A 69 21.01 -7.57 -1.61
N VAL A 70 20.12 -7.99 -0.72
CA VAL A 70 18.86 -8.68 -1.08
C VAL A 70 19.17 -9.92 -1.94
N ASP A 71 18.92 -9.88 -3.24
CA ASP A 71 19.11 -10.94 -4.21
C ASP A 71 20.40 -10.81 -5.04
N ASP A 72 21.01 -9.61 -5.08
CA ASP A 72 22.24 -9.35 -5.83
C ASP A 72 23.49 -9.67 -4.99
N THR A 73 24.44 -10.42 -5.56
CA THR A 73 25.71 -10.78 -4.90
C THR A 73 26.92 -10.21 -5.65
N PHE A 74 27.84 -9.61 -4.90
CA PHE A 74 29.15 -9.20 -5.41
C PHE A 74 30.21 -10.21 -4.95
N VAL A 75 30.92 -10.78 -5.92
CA VAL A 75 31.81 -11.92 -5.71
C VAL A 75 33.20 -11.65 -6.27
N LEU A 76 34.23 -11.94 -5.47
CA LEU A 76 35.60 -12.08 -5.98
C LEU A 76 35.92 -13.57 -6.09
N LEU A 77 36.17 -13.99 -7.33
CA LEU A 77 36.42 -15.39 -7.68
C LEU A 77 37.90 -15.62 -8.00
N ASN A 78 38.45 -16.71 -7.50
CA ASN A 78 39.79 -17.17 -7.89
C ASN A 78 39.79 -17.53 -9.40
N SER A 79 40.80 -17.07 -10.13
CA SER A 79 40.94 -17.25 -11.58
C SER A 79 40.99 -18.72 -12.04
N GLN A 80 41.20 -19.67 -11.13
CA GLN A 80 41.12 -21.10 -11.43
C GLN A 80 39.69 -21.59 -11.70
N PHE A 81 38.67 -20.82 -11.28
CA PHE A 81 37.27 -21.18 -11.42
C PHE A 81 36.57 -20.28 -12.43
N THR A 82 35.59 -20.84 -13.14
CA THR A 82 34.76 -20.08 -14.08
C THR A 82 33.42 -19.75 -13.43
N THR A 83 32.86 -18.57 -13.71
CA THR A 83 31.57 -18.17 -13.12
C THR A 83 30.46 -19.15 -13.50
N LYS A 84 30.49 -19.68 -14.73
CA LYS A 84 29.53 -20.70 -15.21
C LYS A 84 29.54 -21.96 -14.35
N HIS A 85 30.72 -22.45 -13.96
CA HIS A 85 30.83 -23.61 -13.08
C HIS A 85 30.28 -23.30 -11.69
N VAL A 86 30.68 -22.18 -11.11
CA VAL A 86 30.21 -21.74 -9.78
C VAL A 86 28.69 -21.60 -9.75
N CYS A 87 28.08 -20.91 -10.73
CA CYS A 87 26.64 -20.76 -10.82
C CYS A 87 25.92 -22.11 -10.95
N ALA A 88 26.49 -23.04 -11.72
CA ALA A 88 25.91 -24.38 -11.88
C ALA A 88 25.91 -25.17 -10.58
N GLU A 89 27.01 -25.15 -9.81
CA GLU A 89 27.08 -25.85 -8.52
C GLU A 89 26.16 -25.21 -7.48
N LEU A 90 26.15 -23.87 -7.36
CA LEU A 90 25.26 -23.18 -6.42
C LEU A 90 23.78 -23.38 -6.72
N SER A 91 23.41 -23.48 -8.00
CA SER A 91 22.02 -23.72 -8.41
C SER A 91 21.55 -25.15 -8.09
N LYS A 92 22.46 -26.08 -7.77
CA LYS A 92 22.09 -27.44 -7.28
C LYS A 92 21.75 -27.44 -5.79
N CYS A 93 22.19 -26.45 -5.02
CA CYS A 93 21.98 -26.38 -3.58
C CYS A 93 20.51 -26.23 -3.18
N HIS A 94 19.66 -25.69 -4.08
CA HIS A 94 18.23 -25.58 -3.82
C HIS A 94 17.42 -25.55 -5.13
N PRO A 95 16.34 -26.36 -5.27
CA PRO A 95 15.59 -26.47 -6.52
C PRO A 95 14.95 -25.15 -6.99
N SER A 96 14.55 -24.29 -6.05
CA SER A 96 13.91 -22.99 -6.35
C SER A 96 14.89 -21.82 -6.51
N ILE A 97 16.21 -22.03 -6.41
CA ILE A 97 17.21 -20.96 -6.57
C ILE A 97 18.04 -21.25 -7.82
N GLN A 98 18.16 -20.26 -8.69
CA GLN A 98 19.01 -20.31 -9.88
C GLN A 98 19.92 -19.10 -9.89
N PHE A 99 21.22 -19.34 -10.00
CA PHE A 99 22.21 -18.27 -10.06
C PHE A 99 22.50 -17.89 -11.51
N THR A 100 22.62 -16.59 -11.74
CA THR A 100 23.14 -16.02 -12.99
C THR A 100 24.33 -15.12 -12.64
N SER A 101 25.24 -14.92 -13.58
CA SER A 101 26.42 -14.09 -13.39
C SER A 101 26.51 -13.01 -14.46
N GLU A 102 26.98 -11.83 -14.03
CA GLU A 102 27.55 -10.80 -14.88
C GLU A 102 29.06 -10.79 -14.64
N GLU A 103 29.86 -10.79 -15.71
CA GLU A 103 31.32 -10.81 -15.60
C GLU A 103 31.92 -9.42 -15.80
N GLU A 104 33.12 -9.21 -15.22
CA GLU A 104 33.89 -8.00 -15.43
C GLU A 104 34.21 -7.82 -16.92
N ASP A 105 34.00 -6.61 -17.45
CA ASP A 105 34.44 -6.27 -18.80
C ASP A 105 35.98 -6.29 -18.84
N PRO A 106 36.61 -7.17 -19.65
CA PRO A 106 38.05 -7.33 -19.66
C PRO A 106 38.81 -6.11 -20.19
N ALA A 107 38.18 -5.30 -21.06
CA ALA A 107 38.81 -4.12 -21.64
C ALA A 107 38.85 -2.95 -20.67
N THR A 108 37.77 -2.74 -19.91
CA THR A 108 37.65 -1.61 -18.99
C THR A 108 37.97 -1.97 -17.54
N ARG A 109 37.96 -3.27 -17.22
CA ARG A 109 38.02 -3.86 -15.87
C ARG A 109 36.91 -3.33 -14.99
N THR A 110 35.69 -3.32 -15.52
CA THR A 110 34.52 -2.78 -14.82
C THR A 110 33.41 -3.80 -14.66
N LEU A 111 32.71 -3.72 -13.53
CA LEU A 111 31.52 -4.50 -13.23
C LEU A 111 30.49 -3.60 -12.53
N PRO A 112 29.29 -3.44 -13.09
CA PRO A 112 28.20 -2.81 -12.38
C PRO A 112 27.74 -3.65 -11.19
N PHE A 113 27.50 -3.00 -10.05
CA PHE A 113 26.82 -3.60 -8.90
C PHE A 113 25.87 -2.56 -8.30
N LEU A 114 24.56 -2.82 -8.40
CA LEU A 114 23.50 -1.86 -8.04
C LEU A 114 23.69 -0.49 -8.74
N ASP A 115 23.84 0.58 -7.95
CA ASP A 115 24.07 1.96 -8.40
C ASP A 115 25.57 2.30 -8.54
N VAL A 116 26.47 1.33 -8.41
CA VAL A 116 27.92 1.53 -8.40
C VAL A 116 28.57 0.85 -9.61
N LEU A 117 29.38 1.58 -10.36
CA LEU A 117 30.29 1.00 -11.35
C LEU A 117 31.62 0.77 -10.63
N VAL A 118 31.94 -0.49 -10.38
CA VAL A 118 33.20 -0.89 -9.75
C VAL A 118 34.22 -1.09 -10.85
N ARG A 119 35.37 -0.44 -10.74
CA ARG A 119 36.52 -0.60 -11.63
C ARG A 119 37.70 -1.14 -10.86
N ARG A 120 38.23 -2.28 -11.27
CA ARG A 120 39.43 -2.86 -10.68
C ARG A 120 40.68 -2.12 -11.18
N LYS A 121 41.51 -1.65 -10.26
CA LYS A 121 42.81 -1.06 -10.57
C LYS A 121 43.91 -2.14 -10.60
N PRO A 122 45.10 -1.83 -11.13
CA PRO A 122 46.31 -2.58 -10.80
C PRO A 122 46.59 -2.51 -9.28
N GLY A 123 46.94 -3.65 -8.66
CA GLY A 123 46.91 -3.80 -7.20
C GLY A 123 45.49 -4.09 -6.70
N ALA A 124 45.33 -4.65 -5.50
CA ALA A 124 44.03 -5.08 -4.95
C ALA A 124 43.10 -3.93 -4.53
N ASP A 125 43.01 -2.87 -5.35
CA ASP A 125 42.25 -1.65 -5.08
C ASP A 125 41.12 -1.45 -6.11
N PHE A 126 40.06 -0.77 -5.68
CA PHE A 126 38.88 -0.49 -6.49
C PHE A 126 38.65 1.01 -6.67
N HIS A 127 38.19 1.39 -7.85
CA HIS A 127 37.66 2.72 -8.13
C HIS A 127 36.15 2.62 -8.36
N THR A 128 35.39 3.56 -7.80
CA THR A 128 33.93 3.52 -7.88
C THR A 128 33.39 4.80 -8.48
N CYS A 129 32.38 4.64 -9.34
CA CYS A 129 31.61 5.72 -9.97
C CYS A 129 30.12 5.39 -9.88
N VAL A 130 29.26 6.38 -10.10
CA VAL A 130 27.80 6.12 -10.18
C VAL A 130 27.48 5.36 -11.46
N TYR A 131 26.87 4.19 -11.34
CA TYR A 131 26.33 3.43 -12.46
C TYR A 131 24.89 3.84 -12.75
N ARG A 132 24.51 3.74 -14.03
CA ARG A 132 23.15 3.96 -14.52
C ARG A 132 22.85 2.88 -15.54
N LYS A 133 21.75 2.14 -15.36
CA LYS A 133 21.30 1.14 -16.34
C LYS A 133 21.02 1.80 -17.70
N PRO A 134 21.18 1.10 -18.83
CA PRO A 134 20.88 1.63 -20.16
C PRO A 134 19.45 2.17 -20.32
N THR A 135 18.51 1.69 -19.50
CA THR A 135 17.11 2.14 -19.46
C THR A 135 16.91 3.45 -18.71
N PHE A 136 17.96 4.07 -18.16
CA PHE A 136 17.88 5.34 -17.46
C PHE A 136 17.52 6.48 -18.42
N SER A 137 16.27 6.94 -18.37
CA SER A 137 15.75 8.01 -19.24
C SER A 137 16.19 9.42 -18.84
N GLY A 138 16.70 9.60 -17.62
CA GLY A 138 17.00 10.92 -17.07
C GLY A 138 15.77 11.77 -16.74
N LEU A 139 14.56 11.20 -16.80
CA LEU A 139 13.33 11.92 -16.46
C LEU A 139 13.23 12.12 -14.94
N MET A 140 13.17 13.37 -14.51
CA MET A 140 12.91 13.74 -13.12
C MET A 140 11.62 14.57 -13.04
N THR A 141 11.21 14.92 -11.81
CA THR A 141 10.22 15.99 -11.64
C THR A 141 10.74 17.26 -12.32
N LYS A 142 10.04 17.78 -13.34
CA LYS A 142 10.47 18.96 -14.08
C LYS A 142 10.46 20.21 -13.19
N TRP A 143 11.31 21.18 -13.53
CA TRP A 143 11.34 22.48 -12.81
C TRP A 143 9.99 23.22 -12.88
N SER A 144 9.23 23.07 -13.95
CA SER A 144 7.90 23.67 -14.11
C SER A 144 6.78 22.94 -13.37
N SER A 145 7.02 21.73 -12.83
CA SER A 145 5.97 20.95 -12.17
C SER A 145 5.36 21.69 -10.97
N PHE A 146 4.04 21.64 -10.82
CA PHE A 146 3.30 22.27 -9.74
C PHE A 146 3.42 21.49 -8.41
N VAL A 147 4.64 21.50 -7.86
CA VAL A 147 4.98 20.82 -6.61
C VAL A 147 5.83 21.74 -5.72
N PRO A 148 5.85 21.52 -4.40
CA PRO A 148 6.70 22.29 -3.50
C PRO A 148 8.17 22.30 -3.95
N LYS A 149 8.80 23.47 -3.94
CA LYS A 149 10.24 23.62 -4.26
C LYS A 149 11.13 22.67 -3.45
N ARG A 150 10.76 22.37 -2.20
CA ARG A 150 11.49 21.42 -1.35
C ARG A 150 11.55 19.99 -1.90
N TYR A 151 10.58 19.55 -2.70
CA TYR A 151 10.59 18.19 -3.28
C TYR A 151 11.57 18.13 -4.45
N LYS A 152 11.56 19.17 -5.29
CA LYS A 152 12.56 19.42 -6.35
C LYS A 152 13.97 19.49 -5.77
N TYR A 153 14.12 20.25 -4.68
CA TYR A 153 15.36 20.33 -3.91
C TYR A 153 15.82 18.95 -3.45
N SER A 154 14.94 18.21 -2.78
CA SER A 154 15.27 16.90 -2.21
C SER A 154 15.71 15.91 -3.28
N ALA A 155 15.02 15.86 -4.42
CA ALA A 155 15.37 14.98 -5.53
C ALA A 155 16.80 15.22 -6.03
N ILE A 156 17.19 16.49 -6.20
CA ILE A 156 18.55 16.87 -6.62
C ILE A 156 19.57 16.61 -5.50
N SER A 157 19.21 16.94 -4.26
CA SER A 157 20.08 16.72 -3.10
C SER A 157 20.44 15.24 -2.95
N THR A 158 19.50 14.33 -3.19
CA THR A 158 19.72 12.88 -3.10
C THR A 158 20.71 12.38 -4.16
N ILE A 159 20.58 12.80 -5.43
CA ILE A 159 21.52 12.36 -6.48
C ILE A 159 22.93 12.94 -6.28
N ILE A 160 23.05 14.16 -5.76
CA ILE A 160 24.34 14.77 -5.41
C ILE A 160 24.96 14.07 -4.20
N TYR A 161 24.17 13.76 -3.17
CA TYR A 161 24.65 13.01 -2.02
C TYR A 161 25.15 11.63 -2.45
N ARG A 162 24.39 10.92 -3.30
CA ARG A 162 24.80 9.65 -3.88
C ARG A 162 26.13 9.75 -4.62
N ALA A 163 26.30 10.77 -5.46
CA ALA A 163 27.56 11.02 -6.17
C ALA A 163 28.76 11.14 -5.21
N ILE A 164 28.59 11.90 -4.13
CA ILE A 164 29.63 12.12 -3.11
C ILE A 164 29.97 10.81 -2.37
N GLN A 165 28.98 9.98 -2.05
CA GLN A 165 29.21 8.71 -1.35
C GLN A 165 29.85 7.65 -2.25
N ILE A 166 29.49 7.61 -3.53
CA ILE A 166 29.92 6.55 -4.45
C ILE A 166 31.24 6.88 -5.13
N CYS A 167 31.51 8.13 -5.52
CA CYS A 167 32.69 8.44 -6.33
C CYS A 167 33.96 8.43 -5.48
N SER A 168 34.87 7.48 -5.71
CA SER A 168 36.09 7.35 -4.89
C SER A 168 37.22 8.31 -5.27
N SER A 169 37.08 9.10 -6.34
CA SER A 169 38.08 10.08 -6.75
C SER A 169 37.47 11.45 -7.00
N LYS A 170 38.27 12.51 -6.81
CA LYS A 170 37.86 13.87 -7.17
C LYS A 170 37.47 13.97 -8.64
N ASN A 171 38.24 13.37 -9.54
CA ASN A 171 37.96 13.42 -10.98
C ASN A 171 36.60 12.77 -11.33
N SER A 172 36.31 11.58 -10.81
CA SER A 172 35.01 10.94 -11.03
C SER A 172 33.85 11.72 -10.43
N LEU A 173 34.04 12.28 -9.24
CA LEU A 173 33.03 13.14 -8.61
C LEU A 173 32.76 14.41 -9.44
N HIS A 174 33.79 15.04 -9.99
CA HIS A 174 33.66 16.20 -10.86
C HIS A 174 32.86 15.87 -12.13
N LYS A 175 33.22 14.77 -12.83
CA LYS A 175 32.48 14.29 -14.00
C LYS A 175 31.01 13.99 -13.69
N GLU A 176 30.76 13.39 -12.53
CA GLU A 176 29.42 13.08 -12.06
C GLU A 176 28.61 14.36 -11.75
N PHE A 177 29.24 15.40 -11.19
CA PHE A 177 28.59 16.71 -11.05
C PHE A 177 28.27 17.37 -12.39
N ASP A 178 29.15 17.26 -13.38
CA ASP A 178 28.87 17.76 -14.74
C ASP A 178 27.69 17.02 -15.37
N PHE A 179 27.65 15.70 -15.21
CA PHE A 179 26.49 14.91 -15.60
C PHE A 179 25.21 15.39 -14.90
N ILE A 180 25.23 15.57 -13.58
CA ILE A 180 24.06 16.03 -12.81
C ILE A 180 23.61 17.41 -13.28
N ARG A 181 24.54 18.34 -13.55
CA ARG A 181 24.19 19.65 -14.12
C ARG A 181 23.48 19.52 -15.46
N GLY A 182 24.00 18.68 -16.37
CA GLY A 182 23.39 18.42 -17.66
C GLY A 182 22.00 17.77 -17.54
N LEU A 183 21.86 16.78 -16.66
CA LEU A 183 20.58 16.13 -16.33
C LEU A 183 19.55 17.13 -15.82
N CYS A 184 19.94 17.97 -14.86
CA CYS A 184 19.06 19.00 -14.29
C CYS A 184 18.68 20.06 -15.33
N ALA A 185 19.62 20.49 -16.18
CA ALA A 185 19.35 21.42 -17.27
C ALA A 185 18.31 20.87 -18.25
N LYS A 186 18.43 19.60 -18.66
CA LYS A 186 17.43 18.90 -19.51
C LYS A 186 16.03 18.84 -18.85
N ASN A 187 15.98 18.83 -17.52
CA ASN A 187 14.72 18.86 -16.75
C ASN A 187 14.25 20.31 -16.39
N GLY A 188 14.89 21.34 -16.95
CA GLY A 188 14.51 22.75 -16.83
C GLY A 188 15.01 23.46 -15.57
N TYR A 189 15.92 22.85 -14.81
CA TYR A 189 16.39 23.43 -13.54
C TYR A 189 17.39 24.57 -13.74
N PRO A 190 17.25 25.68 -12.99
CA PRO A 190 18.24 26.76 -13.03
C PRO A 190 19.62 26.31 -12.53
N ALA A 191 20.68 26.62 -13.28
CA ALA A 191 22.05 26.25 -12.92
C ALA A 191 22.46 26.77 -11.53
N ARG A 192 22.10 28.02 -11.19
CA ARG A 192 22.34 28.61 -9.86
C ARG A 192 21.71 27.78 -8.74
N PHE A 193 20.51 27.24 -8.96
CA PHE A 193 19.83 26.40 -7.99
C PHE A 193 20.62 25.10 -7.76
N VAL A 194 20.97 24.38 -8.83
CA VAL A 194 21.74 23.13 -8.74
C VAL A 194 23.10 23.34 -8.08
N ASN A 195 23.84 24.37 -8.50
CA ASN A 195 25.16 24.68 -7.94
C ASN A 195 25.11 25.04 -6.45
N SER A 196 24.04 25.71 -6.00
CA SER A 196 23.86 25.99 -4.57
C SER A 196 23.64 24.71 -3.75
N ILE A 197 22.97 23.70 -4.32
CA ILE A 197 22.79 22.38 -3.69
C ILE A 197 24.13 21.65 -3.61
N ILE A 198 24.91 21.62 -4.69
CA ILE A 198 26.24 21.00 -4.70
C ILE A 198 27.12 21.62 -3.61
N LYS A 199 27.20 22.96 -3.57
CA LYS A 199 27.98 23.69 -2.56
C LYS A 199 27.52 23.35 -1.14
N ARG A 200 26.21 23.35 -0.89
CA ARG A 200 25.66 23.02 0.43
C ARG A 200 26.00 21.59 0.83
N GLN A 201 25.87 20.62 -0.07
CA GLN A 201 26.14 19.22 0.24
C GLN A 201 27.62 18.98 0.53
N LEU A 202 28.53 19.61 -0.22
CA LEU A 202 29.97 19.56 0.05
C LEU A 202 30.31 20.21 1.40
N ASN A 203 29.67 21.33 1.75
CA ASN A 203 29.87 21.98 3.04
C ASN A 203 29.40 21.11 4.21
N LEU A 204 28.27 20.40 4.05
CA LEU A 204 27.78 19.47 5.07
C LEU A 204 28.76 18.33 5.36
N GLN A 205 29.53 17.88 4.36
CA GLN A 205 30.57 16.85 4.57
C GLN A 205 31.80 17.38 5.32
N LYS A 206 32.07 18.68 5.23
CA LYS A 206 33.19 19.32 5.93
C LYS A 206 32.87 19.61 7.40
N SER A 207 31.59 19.69 7.75
CA SER A 207 31.14 19.89 9.12
C SER A 207 31.25 18.57 9.88
N THR A 208 32.37 18.36 10.57
CA THR A 208 32.67 17.17 11.39
C THR A 208 31.87 17.06 12.69
N ALA A 209 31.02 18.03 13.02
CA ALA A 209 30.16 17.90 14.20
C ALA A 209 29.16 16.75 13.96
N PRO A 210 29.25 15.64 14.72
CA PRO A 210 28.16 14.69 14.74
C PRO A 210 26.90 15.47 15.14
N PRO A 211 25.75 15.23 14.48
CA PRO A 211 24.50 15.76 15.02
C PRO A 211 24.43 15.28 16.45
N THR A 212 24.46 16.20 17.42
CA THR A 212 24.18 15.89 18.81
C THR A 212 22.88 15.11 18.79
N PRO A 213 22.81 13.88 19.33
CA PRO A 213 21.55 13.17 19.42
C PRO A 213 20.68 14.01 20.34
N ILE A 214 19.85 14.88 19.76
CA ILE A 214 18.80 15.52 20.52
C ILE A 214 17.82 14.38 20.77
N GLU A 215 17.95 13.73 21.92
CA GLU A 215 16.96 12.81 22.50
C GLU A 215 15.67 13.55 22.87
N THR A 216 15.24 14.51 22.05
CA THR A 216 13.85 14.93 22.09
C THR A 216 13.04 13.84 21.43
N THR A 217 12.43 13.02 22.28
CA THR A 217 11.19 12.29 22.05
C THR A 217 10.04 13.24 21.65
N THR A 218 10.27 14.19 20.74
CA THR A 218 9.22 15.06 20.24
C THR A 218 8.25 14.21 19.45
N ASP A 219 7.07 13.99 20.03
CA ASP A 219 5.90 13.44 19.37
C ASP A 219 5.65 14.27 18.11
N THR A 220 6.10 13.73 16.97
CA THR A 220 6.07 14.42 15.68
C THR A 220 4.78 14.05 14.97
N VAL A 221 3.85 15.01 14.93
CA VAL A 221 2.59 14.84 14.23
C VAL A 221 2.74 15.28 12.79
N VAL A 222 2.48 14.37 11.85
CA VAL A 222 2.52 14.68 10.42
C VAL A 222 1.15 15.16 9.95
N LEU A 223 1.06 16.43 9.55
CA LEU A 223 -0.14 17.00 8.94
C LEU A 223 -0.02 16.98 7.42
N ARG A 224 -0.95 16.31 6.73
CA ARG A 224 -0.97 16.25 5.27
C ARG A 224 -1.94 17.28 4.70
N VAL A 225 -1.42 18.16 3.85
CA VAL A 225 -2.14 19.32 3.30
C VAL A 225 -2.09 19.27 1.78
N PRO A 226 -3.22 19.39 1.06
CA PRO A 226 -3.22 19.56 -0.39
C PRO A 226 -2.34 20.74 -0.84
N TYR A 227 -1.56 20.55 -1.90
CA TYR A 227 -0.71 21.60 -2.45
C TYR A 227 -1.44 22.43 -3.51
N PHE A 228 -1.69 23.69 -3.18
CA PHE A 228 -2.33 24.70 -4.03
C PHE A 228 -1.41 25.91 -4.26
N GLY A 229 -0.09 25.72 -4.22
CA GLY A 229 0.87 26.80 -4.47
C GLY A 229 1.31 27.54 -3.20
N ALA A 230 1.35 28.87 -3.26
CA ALA A 230 1.86 29.72 -2.18
C ALA A 230 0.97 29.65 -0.92
N GLU A 231 -0.35 29.61 -1.10
CA GLU A 231 -1.32 29.56 0.00
C GLU A 231 -1.13 28.35 0.91
N SER A 232 -0.89 27.16 0.34
CA SER A 232 -0.59 25.97 1.15
C SER A 232 0.68 26.16 1.99
N GLN A 233 1.67 26.90 1.47
CA GLN A 233 2.91 27.16 2.22
C GLN A 233 2.69 28.16 3.35
N ILE A 234 1.88 29.20 3.11
CA ILE A 234 1.47 30.17 4.13
C ILE A 234 0.70 29.45 5.24
N TYR A 235 -0.30 28.65 4.86
CA TYR A 235 -1.06 27.81 5.78
C TYR A 235 -0.13 26.90 6.61
N GLY A 236 0.77 26.18 5.95
CA GLY A 236 1.70 25.28 6.64
C GLY A 236 2.59 26.01 7.65
N LYS A 237 3.11 27.19 7.29
CA LYS A 237 3.88 28.04 8.21
C LYS A 237 3.06 28.50 9.41
N ARG A 238 1.83 29.00 9.17
CA ARG A 238 0.92 29.46 10.23
C ARG A 238 0.55 28.33 11.19
N VAL A 239 0.23 27.15 10.68
CA VAL A 239 -0.08 25.97 11.50
C VAL A 239 1.12 25.55 12.34
N THR A 240 2.31 25.46 11.73
CA THR A 240 3.52 25.10 12.49
C THR A 240 3.84 26.14 13.57
N ALA A 241 3.69 27.44 13.29
CA ALA A 241 3.92 28.50 14.26
C ALA A 241 2.88 28.48 15.41
N ALA A 242 1.60 28.34 15.09
CA ALA A 242 0.54 28.23 16.09
C ALA A 242 0.73 26.98 16.97
N ALA A 243 1.10 25.85 16.35
CA ALA A 243 1.36 24.63 17.10
C ALA A 243 2.58 24.76 18.02
N ALA A 244 3.67 25.39 17.57
CA ALA A 244 4.81 25.66 18.43
C ALA A 244 4.45 26.56 19.62
N LYS A 245 3.54 27.52 19.43
CA LYS A 245 3.05 28.41 20.49
C LYS A 245 2.17 27.68 21.51
N HIS A 246 1.22 26.86 21.06
CA HIS A 246 0.19 26.26 21.93
C HIS A 246 0.51 24.84 22.40
N TYR A 247 1.40 24.13 21.69
CA TYR A 247 1.76 22.74 21.95
C TYR A 247 3.29 22.54 21.83
N PRO A 248 4.11 23.16 22.70
CA PRO A 248 5.57 23.17 22.57
C PRO A 248 6.21 21.77 22.57
N PHE A 249 5.56 20.80 23.21
CA PHE A 249 6.01 19.40 23.26
C PHE A 249 5.62 18.58 22.02
N LYS A 250 4.81 19.13 21.09
CA LYS A 250 4.39 18.46 19.86
C LYS A 250 4.95 19.15 18.63
N LYS A 251 5.68 18.41 17.82
CA LYS A 251 6.26 18.93 16.58
C LYS A 251 5.33 18.65 15.41
N ILE A 252 4.68 19.69 14.86
CA ILE A 252 3.86 19.51 13.65
C ILE A 252 4.72 19.62 12.40
N ARG A 253 4.83 18.52 11.65
CA ARG A 253 5.46 18.48 10.33
C ARG A 253 4.41 18.52 9.22
N VAL A 254 4.39 19.62 8.47
CA VAL A 254 3.48 19.78 7.33
C VAL A 254 4.05 19.10 6.07
N VAL A 255 3.32 18.11 5.57
CA VAL A 255 3.58 17.38 4.32
C VAL A 255 2.56 17.80 3.28
N TYR A 256 3.02 18.15 2.08
CA TYR A 256 2.16 18.60 1.00
C TYR A 256 1.83 17.45 0.06
N ASP A 257 0.54 17.17 -0.11
CA ASP A 257 0.03 16.22 -1.08
C ASP A 257 -0.17 16.93 -2.42
N VAL A 258 0.60 16.53 -3.43
CA VAL A 258 0.38 16.95 -4.81
C VAL A 258 -0.94 16.34 -5.28
N THR A 259 -1.93 17.19 -5.51
CA THR A 259 -3.33 16.82 -5.77
C THR A 259 -3.52 16.29 -7.17
N ASP A 260 -2.81 16.81 -8.16
CA ASP A 260 -2.88 16.32 -9.54
C ASP A 260 -1.55 15.70 -9.97
N ARG A 261 -1.56 14.38 -10.12
CA ARG A 261 -0.39 13.60 -10.50
C ARG A 261 -0.71 12.91 -11.81
N ILE A 262 0.26 12.87 -12.73
CA ILE A 262 0.16 12.18 -14.01
C ILE A 262 -0.40 10.77 -13.86
N GLY A 263 0.03 10.03 -12.83
CA GLY A 263 -0.45 8.68 -12.54
C GLY A 263 -1.96 8.54 -12.27
N ARG A 264 -2.70 9.63 -12.01
CA ARG A 264 -4.18 9.58 -11.94
C ARG A 264 -4.82 9.27 -13.30
N GLY A 265 -4.15 9.65 -14.40
CA GLY A 265 -4.59 9.34 -15.75
C GLY A 265 -4.28 7.89 -16.18
N PHE A 266 -3.46 7.16 -15.41
CA PHE A 266 -3.02 5.81 -15.75
C PHE A 266 -3.47 4.83 -14.67
N LYS A 267 -4.48 4.00 -14.97
CA LYS A 267 -4.90 2.91 -14.09
C LYS A 267 -3.94 1.73 -14.29
N LEU A 268 -2.92 1.64 -13.43
CA LEU A 268 -1.95 0.54 -13.44
C LEU A 268 -2.44 -0.72 -12.68
N LYS A 269 -3.51 -0.59 -11.89
CA LYS A 269 -4.09 -1.68 -11.09
C LYS A 269 -5.59 -1.76 -11.35
N ASP A 270 -6.12 -2.98 -11.22
CA ASP A 270 -7.54 -3.23 -11.32
C ASP A 270 -8.31 -2.46 -10.24
N SER A 271 -9.51 -2.01 -10.61
CA SER A 271 -10.41 -1.39 -9.63
C SER A 271 -10.95 -2.47 -8.72
N ILE A 272 -10.81 -2.25 -7.41
CA ILE A 272 -11.51 -3.02 -6.41
C ILE A 272 -13.02 -2.71 -6.54
N ALA A 273 -13.88 -3.73 -6.47
CA ALA A 273 -15.32 -3.55 -6.46
C ALA A 273 -15.75 -2.70 -5.25
N ASP A 274 -16.82 -1.90 -5.41
CA ASP A 274 -17.23 -0.91 -4.41
C ASP A 274 -17.49 -1.53 -3.03
N GLU A 275 -18.08 -2.72 -2.98
CA GLU A 275 -18.34 -3.46 -1.74
C GLU A 275 -17.07 -3.78 -0.92
N PHE A 276 -15.92 -3.96 -1.58
CA PHE A 276 -14.64 -4.26 -0.93
C PHE A 276 -13.78 -3.01 -0.67
N LYS A 277 -14.29 -1.81 -0.97
CA LYS A 277 -13.57 -0.57 -0.63
C LYS A 277 -13.71 -0.27 0.86
N SER A 278 -12.58 0.07 1.48
CA SER A 278 -12.48 0.59 2.85
C SER A 278 -12.15 2.08 2.84
N GLY A 279 -12.41 2.75 3.97
CA GLY A 279 -12.16 4.20 4.10
C GLY A 279 -13.09 4.99 3.19
N VAL A 280 -14.38 4.69 3.20
CA VAL A 280 -15.36 5.33 2.31
C VAL A 280 -16.41 6.10 3.09
N VAL A 281 -16.86 7.21 2.50
CA VAL A 281 -18.10 7.87 2.86
C VAL A 281 -19.16 7.35 1.90
N TYR A 282 -20.23 6.77 2.42
CA TYR A 282 -21.32 6.19 1.66
C TYR A 282 -22.64 6.91 1.97
N GLU A 283 -23.57 6.78 1.05
CA GLU A 283 -24.96 7.21 1.17
C GLU A 283 -25.85 5.96 1.10
N ALA A 284 -26.80 5.85 2.02
CA ALA A 284 -27.83 4.83 2.03
C ALA A 284 -29.18 5.53 1.83
N THR A 285 -29.88 5.21 0.75
CA THR A 285 -31.13 5.90 0.37
C THR A 285 -32.31 4.95 0.50
N CYS A 286 -33.35 5.35 1.23
CA CYS A 286 -34.60 4.61 1.25
C CYS A 286 -35.34 4.82 -0.08
N THR A 287 -35.60 3.76 -0.83
CA THR A 287 -36.30 3.85 -2.12
C THR A 287 -37.78 4.22 -1.98
N THR A 288 -38.40 3.91 -0.84
CA THR A 288 -39.83 4.17 -0.61
C THR A 288 -40.13 5.62 -0.27
N CYS A 289 -39.33 6.27 0.59
CA CYS A 289 -39.56 7.66 1.03
C CYS A 289 -38.46 8.64 0.63
N ASN A 290 -37.47 8.18 -0.15
CA ASN A 290 -36.35 8.97 -0.66
C ASN A 290 -35.52 9.71 0.42
N GLN A 291 -35.56 9.21 1.67
CA GLN A 291 -34.74 9.74 2.76
C GLN A 291 -33.35 9.13 2.69
N ALA A 292 -32.32 9.96 2.87
CA ALA A 292 -30.93 9.54 2.78
C ALA A 292 -30.24 9.57 4.15
N TYR A 293 -29.30 8.65 4.33
CA TYR A 293 -28.31 8.61 5.40
C TYR A 293 -26.91 8.67 4.80
N VAL A 294 -26.06 9.53 5.33
CA VAL A 294 -24.63 9.60 4.98
C VAL A 294 -23.81 9.10 6.16
N GLY A 295 -22.92 8.14 5.91
CA GLY A 295 -22.04 7.56 6.91
C GLY A 295 -20.64 7.30 6.40
N GLN A 296 -19.72 6.95 7.30
CA GLN A 296 -18.37 6.54 6.95
C GLN A 296 -18.03 5.14 7.48
N THR A 297 -17.07 4.47 6.84
CA THR A 297 -16.52 3.19 7.32
C THR A 297 -15.02 3.11 7.14
N PHE A 298 -14.32 2.58 8.16
CA PHE A 298 -12.92 2.18 8.08
C PHE A 298 -12.74 0.74 7.58
N HIS A 299 -13.75 -0.11 7.76
CA HIS A 299 -13.80 -1.47 7.21
C HIS A 299 -14.36 -1.46 5.79
N HIS A 300 -14.36 -2.61 5.11
CA HIS A 300 -15.02 -2.75 3.81
C HIS A 300 -16.49 -2.33 3.90
N LEU A 301 -16.99 -1.66 2.86
CA LEU A 301 -18.40 -1.26 2.79
C LEU A 301 -19.34 -2.46 3.01
N LYS A 302 -19.02 -3.62 2.45
CA LYS A 302 -19.76 -4.88 2.67
C LYS A 302 -19.89 -5.26 4.14
N THR A 303 -18.80 -5.14 4.91
CA THR A 303 -18.82 -5.40 6.35
C THR A 303 -19.76 -4.43 7.06
N ARG A 304 -19.74 -3.15 6.65
CA ARG A 304 -20.62 -2.14 7.25
C ARG A 304 -22.10 -2.37 6.93
N ILE A 305 -22.41 -2.76 5.69
CA ILE A 305 -23.77 -3.14 5.28
C ILE A 305 -24.23 -4.37 6.07
N HIS A 306 -23.36 -5.36 6.23
CA HIS A 306 -23.66 -6.56 7.02
C HIS A 306 -23.96 -6.25 8.49
N GLU A 307 -23.18 -5.37 9.13
CA GLU A 307 -23.46 -4.89 10.50
C GLU A 307 -24.86 -4.27 10.62
N TYR A 308 -25.26 -3.48 9.62
CA TYR A 308 -26.60 -2.90 9.57
C TYR A 308 -27.69 -3.95 9.42
N ILE A 309 -27.53 -4.92 8.50
CA ILE A 309 -28.48 -6.02 8.31
C ILE A 309 -28.61 -6.85 9.59
N LEU A 310 -27.51 -7.12 10.28
CA LEU A 310 -27.53 -7.82 11.57
C LEU A 310 -28.26 -7.01 12.65
N ASP A 311 -28.16 -5.67 12.64
CA ASP A 311 -28.91 -4.83 13.57
C ASP A 311 -30.41 -4.85 13.24
N LEU A 312 -30.79 -4.71 11.97
CA LEU A 312 -32.19 -4.83 11.50
C LEU A 312 -32.82 -6.18 11.87
N LYS A 313 -32.08 -7.29 11.72
CA LYS A 313 -32.56 -8.65 12.04
C LYS A 313 -33.01 -8.81 13.49
N LYS A 314 -32.58 -7.93 14.40
CA LYS A 314 -33.08 -7.91 15.78
C LYS A 314 -34.49 -7.33 15.89
N PHE A 315 -34.98 -6.63 14.89
CA PHE A 315 -36.29 -5.97 14.87
C PHE A 315 -37.23 -6.57 13.84
N LEU A 316 -36.70 -7.34 12.89
CA LEU A 316 -37.52 -8.16 12.01
C LEU A 316 -38.27 -9.22 12.84
N PRO A 317 -39.54 -9.52 12.50
CA PRO A 317 -40.26 -10.63 13.10
C PRO A 317 -39.43 -11.89 12.96
N GLN A 318 -39.12 -12.55 14.08
CA GLN A 318 -38.45 -13.84 14.00
C GLN A 318 -39.44 -14.82 13.39
N THR A 319 -39.23 -15.23 12.14
CA THR A 319 -39.86 -16.44 11.62
C THR A 319 -39.46 -17.57 12.54
N THR A 320 -40.40 -18.09 13.32
CA THR A 320 -40.23 -19.34 14.05
C THR A 320 -40.03 -20.45 13.04
N THR A 321 -38.78 -20.69 12.63
CA THR A 321 -38.42 -21.97 12.06
C THR A 321 -38.63 -23.00 13.16
N VAL A 322 -39.73 -23.75 13.04
CA VAL A 322 -39.96 -24.98 13.79
C VAL A 322 -38.69 -25.81 13.64
N LYS A 323 -37.92 -25.97 14.74
CA LYS A 323 -36.86 -26.98 14.78
C LYS A 323 -37.54 -28.32 14.52
N PRO A 324 -37.16 -29.10 13.48
CA PRO A 324 -37.66 -30.46 13.39
C PRO A 324 -37.20 -31.20 14.64
N SER A 325 -38.16 -31.79 15.34
CA SER A 325 -37.93 -32.65 16.50
C SER A 325 -36.84 -33.67 16.18
N ARG A 326 -35.88 -33.85 17.09
CA ARG A 326 -34.97 -35.00 17.10
C ARG A 326 -35.81 -36.29 17.04
N LYS A 327 -35.98 -36.86 15.86
CA LYS A 327 -36.28 -38.29 15.71
C LYS A 327 -34.97 -39.00 15.44
N SER A 328 -34.56 -39.76 16.44
CA SER A 328 -33.58 -40.82 16.37
C SER A 328 -33.85 -41.71 15.14
N LYS A 329 -32.85 -41.89 14.26
CA LYS A 329 -32.77 -43.03 13.35
C LYS A 329 -31.32 -43.27 12.91
N GLN A 330 -30.74 -44.25 13.57
CA GLN A 330 -29.74 -45.25 13.16
C GLN A 330 -28.82 -44.96 11.96
N ARG A 331 -27.53 -45.14 12.25
CA ARG A 331 -26.41 -45.44 11.32
C ARG A 331 -26.85 -46.29 10.12
N LYS A 332 -26.60 -45.79 8.91
CA LYS A 332 -26.15 -46.61 7.78
C LYS A 332 -24.91 -45.95 7.15
N LYS A 333 -23.77 -46.64 7.28
CA LYS A 333 -22.54 -46.37 6.54
C LYS A 333 -22.83 -46.50 5.04
N LYS A 334 -22.43 -45.51 4.24
CA LYS A 334 -22.07 -45.71 2.84
C LYS A 334 -20.89 -44.79 2.52
N ASN A 335 -19.79 -45.43 2.12
CA ASN A 335 -18.57 -44.80 1.60
C ASN A 335 -18.92 -43.93 0.38
N GLN A 336 -18.39 -42.71 0.34
CA GLN A 336 -18.13 -42.01 -0.91
C GLN A 336 -16.71 -41.44 -0.84
N GLN A 337 -15.89 -41.92 -1.77
CA GLN A 337 -14.54 -41.44 -2.06
C GLN A 337 -14.63 -39.99 -2.55
N GLU A 338 -13.82 -39.11 -1.96
CA GLU A 338 -13.54 -37.79 -2.53
C GLU A 338 -12.66 -37.96 -3.78
N THR A 339 -13.25 -37.76 -4.95
CA THR A 339 -12.49 -37.54 -6.19
C THR A 339 -11.87 -36.14 -6.16
N LYS A 340 -10.57 -36.08 -5.85
CA LYS A 340 -9.71 -34.94 -6.19
C LYS A 340 -9.46 -34.93 -7.69
N THR A 341 -10.11 -34.03 -8.42
CA THR A 341 -9.78 -33.79 -9.83
C THR A 341 -8.62 -32.80 -9.90
N THR A 342 -7.40 -33.32 -9.85
CA THR A 342 -6.18 -32.58 -10.20
C THR A 342 -6.06 -32.53 -11.72
N ILE A 343 -6.25 -31.37 -12.34
CA ILE A 343 -5.90 -31.20 -13.76
C ILE A 343 -4.43 -30.79 -13.82
N LYS A 344 -3.55 -31.75 -14.14
CA LYS A 344 -2.17 -31.49 -14.59
C LYS A 344 -2.21 -31.24 -16.09
N TYR A 345 -1.68 -30.12 -16.55
CA TYR A 345 -1.46 -29.88 -17.98
C TYR A 345 0.02 -30.11 -18.31
N THR A 346 0.28 -31.08 -19.20
CA THR A 346 1.60 -31.39 -19.76
C THR A 346 1.46 -31.35 -21.29
N GLY A 347 2.00 -30.32 -21.95
CA GLY A 347 2.03 -30.23 -23.42
C GLY A 347 2.34 -28.82 -23.94
N PRO A 348 3.07 -28.69 -25.08
CA PRO A 348 3.70 -27.44 -25.50
C PRO A 348 2.74 -26.48 -26.18
N ILE A 349 2.91 -25.18 -25.94
CA ILE A 349 2.10 -24.10 -26.51
C ILE A 349 2.60 -23.79 -27.92
N THR A 350 1.80 -24.14 -28.94
CA THR A 350 1.86 -23.50 -30.26
C THR A 350 0.74 -22.46 -30.37
N ARG A 351 1.09 -21.26 -30.86
CA ARG A 351 0.16 -20.16 -31.11
C ARG A 351 -0.74 -20.50 -32.29
N SER A 352 -2.06 -20.40 -32.12
CA SER A 352 -2.95 -20.11 -33.24
C SER A 352 -4.06 -19.14 -32.82
N LYS A 353 -4.51 -18.37 -33.81
CA LYS A 353 -5.38 -17.20 -33.73
C LYS A 353 -6.85 -17.64 -33.85
N THR A 354 -7.73 -16.81 -33.28
CA THR A 354 -9.19 -16.70 -33.50
C THR A 354 -10.10 -17.83 -33.00
N GLY A 355 -11.11 -17.45 -32.21
CA GLY A 355 -12.26 -18.29 -31.86
C GLY A 355 -12.98 -17.81 -30.59
N LYS A 356 -13.99 -16.93 -30.75
CA LYS A 356 -14.93 -16.55 -29.68
C LYS A 356 -15.75 -17.77 -29.24
N LEU A 357 -15.91 -17.97 -27.93
CA LEU A 357 -16.94 -18.83 -27.34
C LEU A 357 -17.82 -17.99 -26.41
N PRO A 358 -19.15 -18.23 -26.36
CA PRO A 358 -20.10 -17.37 -25.66
C PRO A 358 -20.07 -17.61 -24.13
N PRO A 359 -20.56 -16.64 -23.32
CA PRO A 359 -20.54 -16.76 -21.87
C PRO A 359 -21.59 -17.77 -21.39
N VAL A 360 -21.14 -18.73 -20.58
CA VAL A 360 -22.01 -19.61 -19.79
C VAL A 360 -22.59 -18.80 -18.64
N VAL A 361 -23.90 -18.55 -18.69
CA VAL A 361 -24.68 -17.92 -17.61
C VAL A 361 -25.07 -18.99 -16.61
N VAL A 362 -24.57 -18.89 -15.37
CA VAL A 362 -25.12 -19.64 -14.24
C VAL A 362 -26.11 -18.73 -13.52
N LYS A 363 -27.41 -19.03 -13.67
CA LYS A 363 -28.49 -18.42 -12.87
C LYS A 363 -28.40 -18.93 -11.43
N LEU A 364 -28.22 -18.01 -10.48
CA LEU A 364 -28.53 -18.27 -9.07
C LEU A 364 -30.01 -17.95 -8.85
N ASN A 365 -30.74 -18.93 -8.35
CA ASN A 365 -32.18 -18.82 -8.10
C ASN A 365 -32.48 -17.77 -7.03
N SER A 366 -33.43 -16.89 -7.33
CA SER A 366 -34.14 -16.05 -6.38
C SER A 366 -34.92 -16.93 -5.41
N VAL A 367 -34.78 -16.68 -4.12
CA VAL A 367 -35.72 -17.22 -3.13
C VAL A 367 -36.87 -16.22 -3.04
N ASP A 368 -38.06 -16.67 -3.44
CA ASP A 368 -39.32 -15.94 -3.36
C ASP A 368 -39.63 -15.52 -1.92
N LEU A 369 -40.02 -14.26 -1.76
CA LEU A 369 -40.46 -13.68 -0.49
C LEU A 369 -41.94 -13.28 -0.56
N ASP A 370 -42.78 -14.14 -1.13
CA ASP A 370 -44.24 -13.97 -1.12
C ASP A 370 -44.85 -15.02 -0.21
N ASN A 371 -45.11 -14.64 1.04
CA ASN A 371 -46.22 -15.14 1.86
C ASN A 371 -46.20 -14.44 3.23
N LEU A 372 -46.95 -13.35 3.36
CA LEU A 372 -47.18 -12.72 4.66
C LEU A 372 -48.56 -12.06 4.72
N LEU A 373 -49.61 -12.89 4.77
CA LEU A 373 -50.91 -12.51 5.30
C LEU A 373 -51.41 -13.61 6.24
N ASP A 374 -51.33 -13.38 7.55
CA ASP A 374 -52.50 -13.49 8.43
C ASP A 374 -52.19 -12.78 9.76
N LEU A 375 -52.87 -11.65 9.97
CA LEU A 375 -52.70 -10.71 11.08
C LEU A 375 -53.76 -10.93 12.16
N THR A 376 -53.91 -12.14 12.72
CA THR A 376 -54.69 -12.30 13.95
C THR A 376 -54.16 -13.45 14.79
N LYS A 377 -53.24 -13.15 15.72
CA LYS A 377 -53.00 -13.80 17.02
C LYS A 377 -51.53 -13.68 17.38
N LEU A 378 -51.25 -12.87 18.40
CA LEU A 378 -50.48 -13.25 19.59
C LEU A 378 -50.18 -11.99 20.39
N LYS A 379 -51.07 -11.71 21.34
CA LYS A 379 -50.81 -10.82 22.47
C LYS A 379 -49.81 -11.49 23.41
N GLU A 380 -48.96 -10.63 23.98
CA GLU A 380 -48.26 -10.76 25.27
C GLU A 380 -47.03 -11.68 25.36
N LYS A 381 -45.84 -11.06 25.22
CA LYS A 381 -44.62 -11.46 25.92
C LYS A 381 -43.76 -10.24 26.26
N LYS A 382 -43.45 -10.10 27.55
CA LYS A 382 -42.67 -9.02 28.19
C LYS A 382 -41.40 -8.65 27.40
N GLU A 383 -41.30 -7.39 27.03
CA GLU A 383 -40.25 -6.81 26.18
C GLU A 383 -38.93 -6.59 26.93
N ASN A 384 -37.86 -7.23 26.49
CA ASN A 384 -36.54 -6.62 26.56
C ASN A 384 -36.51 -5.53 25.47
N ILE A 385 -36.58 -4.26 25.85
CA ILE A 385 -36.60 -3.13 24.91
C ILE A 385 -35.29 -3.16 24.11
N ARG A 386 -35.35 -3.66 22.87
CA ARG A 386 -34.22 -3.65 21.94
C ARG A 386 -34.06 -2.20 21.47
N VAL A 387 -32.91 -1.58 21.75
CA VAL A 387 -32.64 -0.20 21.30
C VAL A 387 -31.92 -0.22 19.95
N PRO A 388 -32.47 0.42 18.90
CA PRO A 388 -31.82 0.48 17.59
C PRO A 388 -30.51 1.28 17.66
N LYS A 389 -29.43 0.72 17.13
CA LYS A 389 -28.11 1.35 17.18
C LYS A 389 -27.84 2.30 16.02
N SER A 390 -28.45 2.06 14.86
CA SER A 390 -28.22 2.87 13.66
C SER A 390 -29.43 3.73 13.30
N SER A 391 -29.20 4.92 12.75
CA SER A 391 -30.27 5.81 12.26
C SER A 391 -31.10 5.16 11.15
N ILE A 392 -30.49 4.26 10.37
CA ILE A 392 -31.20 3.47 9.38
C ILE A 392 -32.13 2.44 10.05
N THR A 393 -31.70 1.81 11.15
CA THR A 393 -32.56 0.90 11.95
C THR A 393 -33.72 1.68 12.58
N LYS A 394 -33.46 2.89 13.10
CA LYS A 394 -34.50 3.79 13.63
C LYS A 394 -35.53 4.14 12.55
N HIS A 395 -35.07 4.44 11.33
CA HIS A 395 -35.93 4.71 10.18
C HIS A 395 -36.83 3.52 9.84
N TYR A 396 -36.28 2.31 9.80
CA TYR A 396 -37.07 1.09 9.60
C TYR A 396 -38.14 0.93 10.67
N ILE A 397 -37.81 1.09 11.95
CA ILE A 397 -38.79 0.96 13.05
C ILE A 397 -39.92 1.98 12.92
N ALA A 398 -39.61 3.20 12.46
CA ALA A 398 -40.60 4.27 12.33
C ALA A 398 -41.50 4.15 11.08
N THR A 399 -41.00 3.56 9.99
CA THR A 399 -41.66 3.62 8.68
C THR A 399 -41.95 2.25 8.06
N ASN A 400 -41.37 1.19 8.61
CA ASN A 400 -41.34 -0.15 8.03
C ASN A 400 -40.66 -0.24 6.64
N HIS A 401 -39.88 0.79 6.25
CA HIS A 401 -39.14 0.78 5.00
C HIS A 401 -37.77 0.11 5.15
N ILE A 402 -37.47 -0.84 4.27
CA ILE A 402 -36.20 -1.59 4.29
C ILE A 402 -35.22 -0.93 3.32
N ILE A 403 -33.99 -0.72 3.79
CA ILE A 403 -32.86 -0.35 2.93
C ILE A 403 -32.05 -1.63 2.66
N THR A 404 -31.89 -2.02 1.41
CA THR A 404 -31.14 -3.22 0.98
C THR A 404 -29.71 -2.86 0.55
N GLU A 405 -28.89 -3.86 0.22
CA GLU A 405 -27.48 -3.65 -0.17
C GLU A 405 -27.34 -2.73 -1.40
N ASP A 406 -28.27 -2.82 -2.35
CA ASP A 406 -28.29 -2.03 -3.59
C ASP A 406 -28.57 -0.54 -3.36
N ASN A 407 -29.03 -0.18 -2.16
CA ASN A 407 -29.32 1.21 -1.81
C ASN A 407 -28.09 1.97 -1.30
N PHE A 408 -26.94 1.31 -1.17
CA PHE A 408 -25.70 1.91 -0.72
C PHE A 408 -24.84 2.38 -1.89
N LYS A 409 -24.41 3.64 -1.85
CA LYS A 409 -23.55 4.25 -2.87
C LYS A 409 -22.34 4.90 -2.23
N ILE A 410 -21.16 4.68 -2.80
CA ILE A 410 -19.95 5.40 -2.36
C ILE A 410 -19.99 6.84 -2.88
N LEU A 411 -19.90 7.81 -1.97
CA LEU A 411 -19.75 9.23 -2.30
C LEU A 411 -18.27 9.62 -2.44
N HIS A 412 -17.44 9.18 -1.49
CA HIS A 412 -16.02 9.51 -1.45
C HIS A 412 -15.16 8.38 -0.88
N ASN A 413 -13.90 8.32 -1.29
CA ASN A 413 -12.87 7.47 -0.69
C ASN A 413 -11.80 8.36 -0.03
N GLU A 414 -11.35 7.97 1.16
CA GLU A 414 -10.28 8.61 1.92
C GLU A 414 -9.64 7.64 2.91
N GLN A 415 -8.34 7.39 2.72
CA GLN A 415 -7.59 6.44 3.55
C GLN A 415 -7.15 7.05 4.90
N LEU A 416 -7.07 8.39 4.98
CA LEU A 416 -6.70 9.07 6.23
C LEU A 416 -7.91 9.25 7.13
N LYS A 417 -7.89 8.59 8.30
CA LYS A 417 -9.05 8.53 9.20
C LYS A 417 -9.67 9.89 9.53
N TYR A 418 -8.84 10.90 9.83
CA TYR A 418 -9.33 12.23 10.16
C TYR A 418 -9.95 12.96 8.95
N ARG A 419 -9.38 12.82 7.75
CA ARG A 419 -9.94 13.41 6.53
C ARG A 419 -11.25 12.75 6.13
N LEU A 420 -11.38 11.44 6.39
CA LEU A 420 -12.61 10.70 6.14
C LEU A 420 -13.75 11.26 7.01
N LYS A 421 -13.49 11.48 8.31
CA LYS A 421 -14.44 12.12 9.22
C LYS A 421 -14.81 13.53 8.78
N ILE A 422 -13.82 14.35 8.40
CA ILE A 422 -14.06 15.71 7.88
C ILE A 422 -14.96 15.65 6.61
N LYS A 423 -14.67 14.76 5.67
CA LYS A 423 -15.45 14.60 4.43
C LYS A 423 -16.90 14.19 4.71
N GLU A 424 -17.11 13.23 5.61
CA GLU A 424 -18.46 12.83 6.04
C GLU A 424 -19.20 14.01 6.67
N SER A 425 -18.55 14.73 7.59
CA SER A 425 -19.20 15.82 8.30
C SER A 425 -19.51 17.01 7.37
N LEU A 426 -18.63 17.29 6.39
CA LEU A 426 -18.90 18.27 5.33
C LEU A 426 -20.08 17.84 4.45
N LEU A 427 -20.17 16.57 4.07
CA LEU A 427 -21.29 16.06 3.28
C LEU A 427 -22.61 16.16 4.04
N ILE A 428 -22.62 15.85 5.34
CA ILE A 428 -23.81 15.98 6.19
C ILE A 428 -24.23 17.46 6.29
N ILE A 429 -23.29 18.39 6.49
CA ILE A 429 -23.59 19.84 6.54
C ILE A 429 -24.14 20.35 5.20
N THR A 430 -23.52 19.95 4.10
CA THR A 430 -23.85 20.48 2.76
C THR A 430 -25.11 19.87 2.17
N ARG A 431 -25.37 18.58 2.42
CA ARG A 431 -26.53 17.87 1.87
C ARG A 431 -27.73 17.81 2.81
N ALA A 432 -27.52 18.03 4.11
CA ALA A 432 -28.55 17.89 5.15
C ALA A 432 -29.41 16.61 5.02
N PRO A 433 -28.79 15.40 4.96
CA PRO A 433 -29.53 14.14 4.82
C PRO A 433 -30.48 13.93 6.01
N GLN A 434 -31.74 13.60 5.72
CA GLN A 434 -32.81 13.59 6.72
C GLN A 434 -32.56 12.58 7.84
N LEU A 435 -31.95 11.43 7.53
CA LEU A 435 -31.69 10.38 8.51
C LEU A 435 -30.51 10.67 9.44
N ASN A 436 -29.65 11.64 9.11
CA ASN A 436 -28.56 12.05 9.99
C ASN A 436 -29.02 13.04 11.06
N GLY A 437 -30.03 13.87 10.77
CA GLY A 437 -30.37 15.01 11.61
C GLY A 437 -29.16 15.93 11.83
N THR A 438 -28.73 16.10 13.08
CA THR A 438 -27.53 16.87 13.46
C THR A 438 -26.30 15.98 13.75
N GLU A 439 -26.44 14.65 13.68
CA GLU A 439 -25.38 13.69 13.98
C GLU A 439 -24.34 13.65 12.85
N ARG A 440 -23.08 13.82 13.23
CA ARG A 440 -21.91 13.83 12.32
C ARG A 440 -20.64 13.44 13.07
N SER A 441 -19.62 12.96 12.35
CA SER A 441 -18.38 12.48 12.96
C SER A 441 -17.53 13.56 13.62
N MET A 442 -17.59 14.81 13.14
CA MET A 442 -16.84 15.94 13.70
C MET A 442 -17.67 17.24 13.69
N PRO A 443 -17.61 18.06 14.75
CA PRO A 443 -18.11 19.42 14.71
C PRO A 443 -17.15 20.25 13.84
N LEU A 444 -17.63 20.68 12.67
CA LEU A 444 -16.88 21.56 11.79
C LEU A 444 -17.44 22.97 11.88
N TYR A 445 -16.58 23.91 12.28
CA TYR A 445 -16.85 25.35 12.21
C TYR A 445 -16.33 25.85 10.86
N ILE A 446 -17.23 25.99 9.89
CA ILE A 446 -16.90 26.54 8.58
C ILE A 446 -17.02 28.06 8.70
N TYR A 447 -15.94 28.79 8.44
CA TYR A 447 -15.92 30.26 8.42
C TYR A 447 -16.07 30.74 6.99
N PRO A 448 -17.30 31.06 6.51
CA PRO A 448 -17.54 31.37 5.09
C PRO A 448 -16.81 32.64 4.60
N ASN A 449 -16.46 33.56 5.49
CA ASN A 449 -15.78 34.82 5.16
C ASN A 449 -14.28 34.82 5.54
N GLY A 450 -13.70 33.66 5.84
CA GLY A 450 -12.35 33.54 6.41
C GLY A 450 -12.29 33.97 7.88
N ILE A 451 -11.20 33.62 8.55
CA ILE A 451 -10.87 34.21 9.86
C ILE A 451 -10.50 35.66 9.58
N LYS A 452 -11.46 36.58 9.70
CA LYS A 452 -11.12 38.00 9.82
C LYS A 452 -10.18 38.12 11.02
N ASN A 453 -9.10 38.88 10.88
CA ASN A 453 -8.14 39.11 11.95
C ASN A 453 -8.91 39.56 13.20
N ASN A 454 -9.04 38.70 14.21
CA ASN A 454 -9.52 39.13 15.50
C ASN A 454 -8.39 39.91 16.17
N GLU A 455 -8.44 41.22 16.02
CA GLU A 455 -8.39 42.06 17.21
C GLU A 455 -9.53 41.58 18.13
N GLN A 456 -9.20 41.31 19.39
CA GLN A 456 -10.08 40.85 20.47
C GLN A 456 -10.43 39.35 20.48
N MET A 457 -9.52 38.55 21.06
CA MET A 457 -9.82 37.61 22.14
C MET A 457 -8.61 37.48 23.06
#